data_AF-B7AQV7-F1
#
_entry.id   AF-B7AQV7-F1
#
_cell.length_a   1.000
_cell.length_b   1.000
_cell.length_c   1.000
_cell.angle_alpha   90.00
_cell.angle_beta   90.00
_cell.angle_gamma   90.00
#
_symmetry.space_group_name_H-M   'P 1'
#
loop_
_entity.id
_entity.type
_entity.pdbx_description
1 polymer ?
#
loop_
_entity_poly.entity_id
_entity_poly.type
_entity_poly.pdbx_seq_one_letter_code
_entity_poly.pdbx_strand_id
1 'polypeptide(L)'
;MSSYNSTSAYPQAVDDIMFISDVSLDTIGISRQHNNLTNNGSYAKAHEYLNSRSAVTPVDAGFFNMLENRIYQTQLFVKTLTKTVISFHGDSQPDNPAISIWISGSISE
;
A
#
# COMPACT_ATOMS: atom_id res chain seq x y z
N MET A 1 16.98 -13.46 1.85
CA MET A 1 16.24 -12.67 0.84
C MET A 1 14.94 -12.25 1.50
N SER A 2 14.72 -10.97 1.78
CA SER A 2 13.35 -10.49 1.99
C SER A 2 12.72 -10.43 0.59
N SER A 3 12.28 -11.57 0.07
CA SER A 3 11.60 -11.60 -1.22
C SER A 3 10.29 -10.86 -1.05
N TYR A 4 10.19 -9.67 -1.64
CA TYR A 4 8.91 -8.99 -1.79
C TYR A 4 7.97 -9.94 -2.50
N ASN A 5 6.89 -10.36 -1.83
CA ASN A 5 5.86 -11.16 -2.47
C ASN A 5 5.11 -10.24 -3.43
N SER A 6 5.39 -10.36 -4.72
CA SER A 6 4.78 -9.54 -5.75
C SER A 6 3.31 -9.91 -6.01
N THR A 7 2.82 -11.06 -5.52
CA THR A 7 1.42 -11.46 -5.65
C THR A 7 0.62 -10.96 -4.46
N SER A 8 -0.44 -10.19 -4.73
CA SER A 8 -1.38 -9.77 -3.68
C SER A 8 -2.32 -10.92 -3.32
N ALA A 9 -2.57 -11.08 -2.02
CA ALA A 9 -3.54 -12.03 -1.47
C ALA A 9 -4.98 -11.47 -1.46
N TYR A 10 -5.16 -10.18 -1.80
CA TYR A 10 -6.46 -9.53 -1.87
C TYR A 10 -7.25 -10.00 -3.10
N PRO A 11 -8.57 -10.23 -2.99
CA PRO A 11 -9.47 -9.94 -1.86
C PRO A 11 -9.59 -11.01 -0.77
N GLN A 12 -8.93 -12.16 -0.90
CA GLN A 12 -9.12 -13.32 -0.03
C GLN A 12 -8.47 -13.13 1.35
N ALA A 13 -7.40 -12.35 1.41
CA ALA A 13 -6.73 -11.96 2.64
C ALA A 13 -6.15 -10.53 2.54
N VAL A 14 -5.77 -9.98 3.68
CA VAL A 14 -4.97 -8.74 3.74
C VAL A 14 -3.51 -9.11 3.46
N ASP A 15 -2.88 -8.35 2.57
CA ASP A 15 -1.45 -8.50 2.30
C ASP A 15 -0.60 -8.20 3.55
N ASP A 16 0.47 -8.97 3.74
CA ASP A 16 1.41 -8.73 4.83
C ASP A 16 1.97 -7.29 4.78
N ILE A 17 1.90 -6.63 5.93
CA ILE A 17 2.40 -5.26 6.12
C ILE A 17 3.91 -5.35 6.35
N MET A 18 4.67 -4.76 5.44
CA MET A 18 6.10 -4.61 5.64
C MET A 18 6.38 -3.38 6.47
N PHE A 19 6.97 -3.58 7.65
CA PHE A 19 7.44 -2.47 8.46
C PHE A 19 8.73 -1.92 7.84
N ILE A 20 8.68 -0.68 7.36
CA ILE A 20 9.85 0.05 6.88
C ILE A 20 10.15 1.10 7.94
N SER A 21 11.22 0.88 8.71
CA SER A 21 11.80 1.90 9.57
C SER A 21 13.02 2.51 8.91
N ASP A 22 13.37 3.71 9.39
CA ASP A 22 14.66 4.30 9.07
C ASP A 22 15.82 3.38 9.51
N VAL A 23 17.00 3.63 8.95
CA VAL A 23 18.22 2.91 9.28
C VAL A 23 18.54 3.17 10.75
N SER A 24 18.61 2.13 11.58
CA SER A 24 19.03 2.28 12.98
C SER A 24 20.43 2.91 13.06
N LEU A 25 20.76 3.58 14.17
CA LEU A 25 22.11 4.09 14.38
C LEU A 25 23.17 2.99 14.23
N ASP A 26 22.82 1.75 14.60
CA ASP A 26 23.70 0.58 14.48
C ASP A 26 23.94 0.17 13.02
N THR A 27 23.04 0.51 12.11
CA THR A 27 23.10 0.12 10.68
C THR A 27 23.49 1.28 9.77
N ILE A 28 23.75 2.48 10.31
CA ILE A 28 24.12 3.67 9.52
C ILE A 28 25.40 3.47 8.68
N GLY A 29 26.35 2.67 9.17
CA GLY A 29 27.56 2.32 8.44
C GLY A 29 27.29 1.54 7.16
N ILE A 30 26.27 0.67 7.18
CA ILE A 30 25.82 -0.11 6.02
C ILE A 30 25.22 0.85 4.99
N SER A 31 24.34 1.76 5.41
CA SER A 31 23.73 2.76 4.52
C SER A 31 24.77 3.69 3.87
N ARG A 32 25.75 4.19 4.66
CA ARG A 32 26.84 5.03 4.12
C ARG A 32 27.68 4.30 3.08
N GLN A 33 28.04 3.05 3.34
CA GLN A 33 28.84 2.27 2.40
C GLN A 33 28.08 1.94 1.12
N HIS A 34 26.79 1.60 1.23
CA HIS A 34 25.92 1.46 0.07
C HIS A 34 25.88 2.75 -0.77
N ASN A 35 25.64 3.90 -0.12
CA ASN A 35 25.57 5.19 -0.82
C ASN A 35 26.90 5.56 -1.48
N ASN A 36 28.03 5.23 -0.86
CA ASN A 36 29.35 5.40 -1.48
C ASN A 36 29.49 4.58 -2.77
N LEU A 37 29.08 3.31 -2.74
CA LEU A 37 29.12 2.44 -3.93
C LEU A 37 28.21 2.99 -5.04
N THR A 38 27.02 3.47 -4.69
CA THR A 38 26.07 4.09 -5.63
C THR A 38 26.61 5.37 -6.23
N ASN A 39 27.17 6.28 -5.40
CA ASN A 39 27.74 7.55 -5.85
C ASN A 39 28.96 7.36 -6.76
N ASN A 40 29.68 6.24 -6.61
CA ASN A 40 30.79 5.85 -7.48
C ASN A 40 30.34 5.05 -8.72
N GLY A 41 29.04 5.01 -9.03
CA GLY A 41 28.49 4.29 -10.19
C GLY A 41 28.59 2.77 -10.10
N SER A 42 28.97 2.21 -8.95
CA SER A 42 29.17 0.78 -8.73
C SER A 42 27.87 0.08 -8.29
N TYR A 43 26.80 0.22 -9.07
CA TYR A 43 25.45 -0.23 -8.70
C TYR A 43 25.34 -1.73 -8.43
N ALA A 44 26.00 -2.58 -9.22
CA ALA A 44 26.00 -4.03 -9.00
C ALA A 44 26.61 -4.39 -7.63
N LYS A 45 27.73 -3.75 -7.27
CA LYS A 45 28.39 -3.93 -5.97
C LYS A 45 27.55 -3.36 -4.83
N ALA A 46 26.87 -2.23 -5.05
CA ALA A 46 25.96 -1.65 -4.07
C ALA A 46 24.80 -2.63 -3.77
N HIS A 47 24.23 -3.23 -4.80
CA HIS A 47 23.17 -4.23 -4.68
C HIS A 47 23.65 -5.50 -3.94
N GLU A 48 24.79 -6.07 -4.33
CA GLU A 48 25.40 -7.22 -3.62
C GLU A 48 25.72 -6.91 -2.15
N TYR A 49 26.17 -5.67 -1.88
CA TYR A 49 26.52 -5.21 -0.54
C TYR A 49 25.30 -5.18 0.39
N LEU A 50 24.14 -4.71 -0.08
CA LEU A 50 22.90 -4.78 0.71
C LEU A 50 22.35 -6.20 0.79
N ASN A 51 22.37 -6.97 -0.29
CA ASN A 51 21.82 -8.33 -0.32
C ASN A 51 22.48 -9.29 0.67
N SER A 52 23.75 -9.06 1.00
CA SER A 52 24.50 -9.86 1.98
C SER A 52 24.20 -9.50 3.44
N ARG A 53 23.33 -8.50 3.70
CA ARG A 53 23.08 -7.95 5.04
C ARG A 53 21.58 -7.88 5.32
N SER A 54 21.09 -8.73 6.23
CA SER A 54 19.68 -8.81 6.61
C SER A 54 19.16 -7.64 7.46
N ALA A 55 20.05 -6.75 7.91
CA ALA A 55 19.71 -5.68 8.85
C ALA A 55 19.09 -4.44 8.19
N VAL A 56 19.06 -4.38 6.85
CA VAL A 56 18.50 -3.26 6.09
C VAL A 56 17.52 -3.80 5.05
N THR A 57 16.27 -3.36 5.13
CA THR A 57 15.24 -3.66 4.11
C THR A 57 15.45 -2.75 2.90
N PRO A 58 15.80 -3.28 1.71
CA PRO A 58 16.11 -2.44 0.56
C PRO A 58 14.83 -1.96 -0.14
N VAL A 59 14.62 -0.64 -0.27
CA VAL A 59 13.53 -0.10 -1.10
C VAL A 59 14.00 -0.10 -2.55
N ASP A 60 13.63 -1.15 -3.30
CA ASP A 60 14.07 -1.39 -4.68
C ASP A 60 12.89 -1.62 -5.65
N ALA A 61 13.20 -1.99 -6.90
CA ALA A 61 12.18 -2.27 -7.91
C ALA A 61 11.22 -3.41 -7.49
N GLY A 62 11.69 -4.40 -6.72
CA GLY A 62 10.84 -5.48 -6.22
C GLY A 62 9.79 -4.96 -5.24
N PHE A 63 10.16 -4.04 -4.37
CA PHE A 63 9.23 -3.35 -3.48
C PHE A 63 8.15 -2.58 -4.25
N PHE A 64 8.55 -1.78 -5.24
CA PHE A 64 7.60 -0.99 -6.02
C PHE A 64 6.66 -1.86 -6.87
N ASN A 65 7.18 -2.92 -7.48
CA ASN A 65 6.36 -3.88 -8.23
C ASN A 65 5.32 -4.58 -7.34
N MET A 66 5.69 -4.91 -6.11
CA MET A 66 4.75 -5.45 -5.11
C MET A 66 3.64 -4.44 -4.81
N LEU A 67 3.98 -3.18 -4.50
CA LEU A 67 2.98 -2.15 -4.22
C LEU A 67 2.04 -1.93 -5.40
N GLU A 68 2.59 -1.85 -6.60
CA GLU A 68 1.83 -1.69 -7.83
C GLU A 68 0.81 -2.82 -8.02
N ASN A 69 1.22 -4.08 -7.84
CA ASN A 69 0.29 -5.20 -7.98
C ASN A 69 -0.82 -5.17 -6.92
N ARG A 70 -0.49 -4.84 -5.66
CA ARG A 70 -1.50 -4.72 -4.58
C ARG A 70 -2.52 -3.64 -4.88
N ILE A 71 -2.09 -2.48 -5.40
CA ILE A 71 -2.98 -1.41 -5.84
C ILE A 71 -3.88 -1.91 -6.97
N TYR A 72 -3.31 -2.57 -7.98
CA TYR A 72 -4.09 -3.07 -9.12
C TYR A 72 -5.12 -4.12 -8.73
N GLN A 73 -4.76 -5.12 -7.92
CA GLN A 73 -5.72 -6.12 -7.45
C GLN A 73 -6.85 -5.49 -6.64
N THR A 74 -6.52 -4.54 -5.77
CA THR A 74 -7.52 -3.79 -4.99
C THR A 74 -8.49 -3.06 -5.92
N GLN A 75 -7.96 -2.33 -6.90
CA GLN A 75 -8.79 -1.61 -7.87
C GLN A 75 -9.68 -2.54 -8.70
N LEU A 76 -9.13 -3.68 -9.15
CA LEU A 76 -9.90 -4.67 -9.91
C LEU A 76 -11.06 -5.21 -9.08
N PHE A 77 -10.82 -5.55 -7.82
CA PHE A 77 -11.88 -6.04 -6.94
C PHE A 77 -12.91 -4.96 -6.60
N VAL A 78 -12.49 -3.73 -6.26
CA VAL A 78 -13.44 -2.63 -5.96
C VAL A 78 -14.38 -2.37 -7.15
N LYS A 79 -13.92 -2.57 -8.39
CA LYS A 79 -14.75 -2.44 -9.59
C LYS A 79 -15.80 -3.56 -9.75
N THR A 80 -15.63 -4.72 -9.12
CA THR A 80 -16.64 -5.80 -9.12
C THR A 80 -17.72 -5.58 -8.09
N LEU A 81 -17.46 -4.75 -7.07
CA LEU A 81 -18.43 -4.43 -6.04
C LEU A 81 -19.58 -3.62 -6.63
N THR A 82 -20.81 -4.06 -6.36
CA THR A 82 -21.98 -3.24 -6.67
C THR A 82 -21.96 -2.02 -5.77
N LYS A 83 -22.00 -0.83 -6.36
CA LYS A 83 -22.11 0.41 -5.59
C LYS A 83 -23.43 0.39 -4.82
N THR A 84 -23.36 0.19 -3.51
CA THR A 84 -24.52 0.39 -2.65
C THR A 84 -24.81 1.89 -2.63
N VAL A 85 -25.99 2.27 -3.14
CA VAL A 85 -26.51 3.62 -2.95
C VAL A 85 -26.98 3.70 -1.50
N ILE A 86 -26.21 4.40 -0.67
CA ILE A 86 -26.46 4.52 0.79
C ILE A 86 -27.40 5.69 1.10
N SER A 87 -27.71 6.52 0.10
CA SER A 87 -28.54 7.72 0.25
C SER A 87 -29.42 7.92 -0.97
N PHE A 88 -30.71 8.11 -0.74
CA PHE A 88 -31.69 8.54 -1.73
C PHE A 88 -32.11 9.98 -1.42
N HIS A 89 -32.20 10.82 -2.45
CA HIS A 89 -32.77 12.16 -2.33
C HIS A 89 -34.20 12.11 -2.84
N GLY A 90 -35.15 12.55 -2.02
CA GLY A 90 -36.54 12.63 -2.38
C GLY A 90 -37.30 13.45 -1.35
N ASP A 91 -38.45 13.97 -1.76
CA ASP A 91 -39.30 14.81 -0.91
C ASP A 91 -40.26 13.98 -0.04
N SER A 92 -40.26 12.65 -0.23
CA SER A 92 -41.11 11.70 0.47
C SER A 92 -40.31 10.83 1.45
N GLN A 93 -40.84 10.66 2.65
CA GLN A 93 -40.29 9.76 3.68
C GLN A 93 -40.09 8.33 3.13
N PRO A 94 -38.99 7.63 3.46
CA PRO A 94 -38.71 6.28 3.00
C PRO A 94 -39.71 5.26 3.55
N ASP A 95 -40.07 4.28 2.72
CA ASP A 95 -41.10 3.28 2.99
C ASP A 95 -40.78 2.36 4.19
N ASN A 96 -39.49 2.17 4.52
CA ASN A 96 -39.07 1.32 5.63
C ASN A 96 -38.15 2.04 6.62
N PRO A 97 -38.71 2.64 7.68
CA PRO A 97 -37.94 3.38 8.69
C PRO A 97 -37.04 2.48 9.57
N ALA A 98 -37.19 1.16 9.53
CA ALA A 98 -36.35 0.25 10.31
C ALA A 98 -34.94 0.06 9.71
N ILE A 99 -34.76 0.40 8.44
CA ILE A 99 -33.50 0.25 7.70
C ILE A 99 -33.06 1.54 7.00
N SER A 100 -33.70 2.67 7.33
CA SER A 100 -33.45 3.97 6.70
C SER A 100 -33.36 5.07 7.75
N ILE A 101 -32.42 5.99 7.57
CA ILE A 101 -32.29 7.21 8.39
C ILE A 101 -32.71 8.38 7.50
N TRP A 102 -33.75 9.11 7.92
CA TRP A 102 -34.18 10.34 7.26
C TRP A 102 -33.41 11.54 7.82
N ILE A 103 -32.68 12.24 6.96
CA ILE A 103 -31.97 13.47 7.32
C ILE A 103 -32.62 14.60 6.53
N SER A 104 -33.46 15.41 7.19
CA SER A 104 -34.00 16.63 6.61
C SER A 104 -32.97 17.75 6.71
N GLY A 105 -32.63 18.39 5.59
CA GLY A 105 -31.82 19.60 5.57
C GLY A 105 -32.41 20.61 4.60
N SER A 106 -32.43 21.88 4.98
CA SER A 106 -32.69 22.98 4.07
C SER A 106 -31.40 23.30 3.31
N ILE A 107 -31.40 23.08 1.99
CA ILE A 107 -30.32 23.57 1.13
C ILE A 107 -30.61 25.06 0.93
N SER A 108 -29.77 25.94 1.50
CA SER A 108 -29.81 27.37 1.18
C SER A 108 -29.18 27.57 -0.20
N GLU A 109 -29.95 28.07 -1.15
CA GLU A 109 -29.45 28.60 -2.44
C GLU A 109 -28.67 29.91 -2.24
#